data_AF-A0A5B7JQQ1-F1
#
_entry.id   AF-A0A5B7JQQ1-F1
#
_cell.length_a   1.000
_cell.length_b   1.000
_cell.length_c   1.000
_cell.angle_alpha   90.00
_cell.angle_beta   90.00
_cell.angle_gamma   90.00
#
_symmetry.space_group_name_H-M   'P 1'
#
loop_
_entity.id
_entity.type
_entity.pdbx_description
1 polymer ?
#
loop_
_entity_poly.entity_id
_entity_poly.type
_entity_poly.pdbx_seq_one_letter_code
_entity_poly.pdbx_strand_id
1 'polypeptide(L)'
;MPQYKNLEWRFDILVGSRSLRHIAEPLLTLQLSLDAGSESKAGREEETCDKLLLQTDPNNLLHITSVLEDALHEARTHHSRRVQRYLK
;
A
#
# COMPACT_ATOMS: atom_id res chain seq x y z
N MET A 1 -15.79 -2.94 5.30
CA MET A 1 -14.41 -3.12 4.77
C MET A 1 -13.68 -1.78 4.80
N PRO A 2 -12.41 -1.74 5.22
CA PRO A 2 -11.60 -0.53 5.16
C PRO A 2 -11.39 -0.10 3.70
N GLN A 3 -11.43 1.20 3.45
CA GLN A 3 -11.32 1.77 2.10
C GLN A 3 -10.01 2.53 1.96
N TYR A 4 -9.37 2.39 0.80
CA TYR A 4 -8.17 3.16 0.49
C TYR A 4 -8.47 4.67 0.55
N LYS A 5 -7.66 5.41 1.32
CA LYS A 5 -7.73 6.87 1.40
C LYS A 5 -6.51 7.53 0.76
N ASN A 6 -5.30 7.11 1.16
CA ASN A 6 -4.06 7.74 0.70
C ASN A 6 -2.86 6.78 0.78
N LEU A 7 -1.83 7.03 -0.02
CA LEU A 7 -0.52 6.40 0.05
C LEU A 7 0.57 7.46 -0.10
N GLU A 8 1.33 7.70 0.96
CA GLU A 8 2.53 8.54 0.92
C GLU A 8 3.77 7.64 0.88
N TRP A 9 4.82 8.11 0.22
CA TRP A 9 6.05 7.37 0.10
C TRP A 9 7.27 8.28 0.24
N ARG A 10 8.37 7.70 0.75
CA ARG A 10 9.67 8.34 0.83
C ARG A 10 10.74 7.34 0.43
N PHE A 11 11.59 7.74 -0.49
CA PHE A 11 12.77 6.98 -0.89
C PHE A 11 14.01 7.60 -0.23
N ASP A 12 14.70 6.78 0.55
CA ASP A 12 15.90 7.14 1.29
C ASP A 12 17.09 6.32 0.78
N ILE A 13 18.29 6.88 0.89
CA ILE A 13 19.54 6.16 0.63
C ILE A 13 20.40 6.27 1.90
N LEU A 14 20.73 5.13 2.50
CA LEU A 14 21.67 5.07 3.59
C LEU A 14 23.09 4.92 3.02
N VAL A 15 23.91 5.95 3.19
CA VAL A 15 25.29 5.96 2.70
C VAL A 15 26.23 5.57 3.84
N GLY A 16 27.00 4.50 3.62
CA GLY A 16 28.03 4.02 4.56
C GLY A 16 29.16 5.03 4.77
N SER A 17 29.75 5.04 5.96
CA SER A 17 30.84 5.98 6.30
C SER A 17 32.17 5.64 5.60
N ARG A 18 33.16 6.55 5.71
CA ARG A 18 34.47 6.54 5.01
C ARG A 18 35.25 5.21 5.01
N SER A 19 34.98 4.31 5.97
CA SER A 19 35.61 2.99 6.05
C SER A 19 35.04 1.97 5.04
N LEU A 20 33.85 2.22 4.49
CA LEU A 20 33.10 1.33 3.61
C LEU A 20 32.66 2.12 2.35
N ARG A 21 33.63 2.36 1.46
CA ARG A 21 33.59 3.37 0.39
C ARG A 21 32.46 3.23 -0.66
N HIS A 22 31.63 2.18 -0.60
CA HIS A 22 30.70 1.84 -1.68
C HIS A 22 29.32 1.33 -1.23
N ILE A 23 28.96 1.42 0.05
CA ILE A 23 27.62 0.98 0.49
C ILE A 23 26.64 2.15 0.39
N ALA A 24 25.67 2.00 -0.51
CA ALA A 24 24.46 2.81 -0.59
C ALA A 24 23.28 1.84 -0.51
N GLU A 25 22.55 1.85 0.60
CA GLU A 25 21.40 0.98 0.81
C GLU A 25 20.11 1.76 0.51
N PRO A 26 19.40 1.42 -0.58
CA PRO A 26 18.12 2.04 -0.89
C PRO A 26 17.04 1.53 0.06
N LEU A 27 16.29 2.45 0.66
CA LEU A 27 15.19 2.14 1.57
C LEU A 27 13.95 2.91 1.15
N LEU A 28 12.84 2.21 0.98
CA LEU A 28 11.55 2.84 0.72
C LEU A 28 10.66 2.74 1.95
N THR A 29 10.11 3.86 2.38
CA THR A 29 9.09 3.92 3.42
C THR A 29 7.74 4.29 2.79
N LEU A 30 6.68 3.55 3.12
CA LEU A 30 5.32 3.73 2.63
C LEU A 30 4.37 3.95 3.81
N GLN A 31 3.49 4.93 3.71
CA GLN A 31 2.41 5.17 4.67
C GLN A 31 1.07 5.02 3.96
N LEU A 32 0.38 3.90 4.23
CA LEU A 32 -0.95 3.61 3.71
C LEU A 32 -2.00 4.08 4.70
N SER A 33 -2.90 4.95 4.25
CA SER A 33 -4.03 5.46 5.02
C SER A 33 -5.32 4.81 4.54
N LEU A 34 -6.08 4.23 5.45
CA LEU A 34 -7.35 3.55 5.20
C LEU A 34 -8.47 4.20 6.02
N ASP A 35 -9.60 4.47 5.39
CA ASP A 35 -10.80 4.89 6.10
C ASP A 35 -11.55 3.66 6.64
N ALA A 36 -11.93 3.70 7.91
CA ALA A 36 -12.89 2.76 8.47
C ALA A 36 -14.23 2.97 7.74
N GLY A 37 -14.68 1.97 6.97
CA GLY A 37 -15.86 2.08 6.12
C GLY A 37 -17.14 2.54 6.85
N SER A 38 -18.18 2.87 6.08
CA SER A 38 -19.41 3.58 6.50
C SER A 38 -20.27 2.95 7.62
N GLU A 39 -19.91 1.82 8.18
CA GLU A 39 -20.64 1.17 9.28
C GLU A 39 -20.29 1.74 10.66
N SER A 40 -19.21 2.52 10.77
CA SER A 40 -18.80 3.19 12.00
C SER A 40 -19.27 4.63 12.06
N LYS A 41 -20.57 4.89 11.86
CA LYS A 41 -21.19 6.20 12.15
C LYS A 41 -22.23 6.08 13.25
N ALA A 42 -21.74 6.04 14.49
CA ALA A 42 -22.53 6.43 15.65
C ALA A 42 -21.63 7.17 16.65
N GLY A 43 -21.47 8.48 16.46
CA GLY A 43 -21.33 9.42 17.58
C GLY A 43 -19.94 9.96 17.94
N ARG A 44 -18.87 9.74 17.17
CA ARG A 44 -17.59 10.46 17.38
C ARG A 44 -17.00 10.94 16.06
N GLU A 45 -16.97 12.26 15.91
CA GLU A 45 -16.37 13.01 14.81
C GLU A 45 -14.83 13.04 14.94
N GLU A 46 -14.20 11.89 14.97
CA GLU A 46 -12.80 11.77 14.60
C GLU A 46 -12.73 10.63 13.59
N GLU A 47 -12.50 11.01 12.34
CA GLU A 47 -12.22 10.09 11.23
C GLU A 47 -11.09 9.14 11.66
N THR A 48 -11.43 7.94 12.12
CA THR A 48 -10.47 6.90 12.45
C THR A 48 -9.85 6.41 11.15
N CYS A 49 -8.83 7.14 10.71
CA CYS A 49 -8.01 6.82 9.57
C CYS A 49 -6.89 5.90 10.05
N ASP A 50 -6.98 4.61 9.70
CA ASP A 50 -5.97 3.62 10.04
C ASP A 50 -4.73 3.88 9.17
N LYS A 51 -3.60 4.21 9.81
CA LYS A 51 -2.33 4.45 9.14
C LYS A 51 -1.41 3.25 9.33
N LEU A 52 -1.05 2.59 8.24
CA LEU A 52 -0.05 1.53 8.22
C LEU A 52 1.28 2.07 7.67
N LEU A 53 2.34 1.92 8.45
CA LEU A 53 3.70 2.25 8.03
C LEU A 53 4.42 0.97 7.60
N LEU A 54 4.99 0.98 6.40
CA LEU A 54 5.68 -0.15 5.80
C LEU A 54 7.05 0.30 5.31
N GLN A 55 8.03 -0.59 5.38
CA GLN A 55 9.34 -0.37 4.78
C GLN A 55 9.69 -1.53 3.87
N THR A 56 10.33 -1.22 2.75
CA THR A 56 10.67 -2.20 1.72
C THR A 56 11.93 -1.81 0.97
N ASP A 57 12.60 -2.79 0.38
CA ASP A 57 13.63 -2.56 -0.62
C ASP A 57 13.00 -2.38 -2.03
N PRO A 58 13.76 -1.89 -3.03
CA PRO A 58 13.27 -1.69 -4.39
C PRO A 58 12.84 -2.97 -5.12
N ASN A 59 13.45 -4.13 -4.84
CA ASN A 59 13.09 -5.38 -5.50
C ASN A 59 11.69 -5.83 -5.05
N ASN A 60 11.41 -5.72 -3.76
CA ASN A 60 10.11 -6.04 -3.21
C ASN A 60 9.06 -5.00 -3.63
N LEU A 61 9.42 -3.73 -3.84
CA LEU A 61 8.50 -2.76 -4.46
C LEU A 61 8.11 -3.18 -5.88
N LEU A 62 9.07 -3.57 -6.73
CA LEU A 62 8.80 -4.06 -8.09
C LEU A 62 7.89 -5.30 -8.08
N HIS A 63 8.11 -6.20 -7.12
CA HIS A 63 7.25 -7.36 -6.95
C HIS A 63 5.82 -6.97 -6.56
N ILE A 64 5.66 -6.07 -5.58
CA ILE A 64 4.35 -5.55 -5.15
C ILE A 64 3.61 -4.93 -6.33
N THR A 65 4.27 -4.09 -7.15
CA THR A 65 3.64 -3.48 -8.32
C THR A 65 3.18 -4.52 -9.33
N SER A 66 4.01 -5.53 -9.63
CA SER A 66 3.64 -6.61 -10.55
C SER A 66 2.41 -7.37 -10.06
N VAL A 67 2.38 -7.75 -8.79
CA VAL A 67 1.25 -8.49 -8.20
C VAL A 67 -0.04 -7.65 -8.22
N LEU A 68 0.05 -6.35 -7.93
CA LEU A 68 -1.11 -5.46 -7.99
C LEU A 68 -1.62 -5.25 -9.41
N GLU A 69 -0.73 -5.18 -10.41
CA GLU A 69 -1.12 -5.11 -11.82
C GLU A 69 -1.84 -6.38 -12.27
N ASP A 70 -1.32 -7.55 -11.89
CA ASP A 70 -1.94 -8.84 -12.17
C ASP A 70 -3.33 -8.95 -11.52
N ALA A 71 -3.43 -8.57 -10.24
CA ALA A 71 -4.70 -8.55 -9.51
C ALA A 71 -5.70 -7.57 -10.14
N LEU A 72 -5.25 -6.42 -10.62
CA LEU A 72 -6.10 -5.46 -11.33
C LEU A 72 -6.57 -6.03 -12.68
N HIS A 73 -5.69 -6.72 -13.41
CA HIS A 73 -6.06 -7.41 -14.63
C HIS A 73 -7.13 -8.47 -14.38
N GLU A 74 -6.93 -9.30 -13.35
CA GLU A 74 -7.88 -10.33 -12.94
C GLU A 74 -9.23 -9.75 -12.51
N ALA A 75 -9.24 -8.67 -11.72
CA ALA A 75 -10.46 -7.98 -11.32
C ALA A 75 -11.25 -7.41 -12.52
N ARG A 76 -10.58 -7.11 -13.63
CA ARG A 76 -11.24 -6.64 -14.87
C ARG A 76 -11.81 -7.79 -15.71
N THR A 77 -11.48 -9.04 -15.42
CA THR A 77 -12.00 -10.19 -16.17
C THR A 77 -13.51 -10.30 -16.02
N HIS A 78 -14.16 -10.81 -17.06
CA HIS A 78 -15.62 -10.98 -17.07
C HIS A 78 -16.10 -11.94 -15.97
N HIS A 79 -15.30 -12.97 -15.66
CA HIS A 79 -15.60 -13.92 -14.59
C HIS A 79 -15.59 -13.24 -13.21
N SER A 80 -14.53 -12.50 -12.88
CA SER A 80 -14.42 -11.77 -11.60
C SER A 80 -15.54 -10.74 -11.44
N ARG A 81 -15.86 -9.97 -12.49
CA ARG A 81 -16.98 -9.03 -12.50
C ARG A 81 -18.34 -9.69 -12.31
N ARG A 82 -18.55 -10.89 -12.86
CA ARG A 82 -19.79 -11.66 -12.64
C ARG A 82 -19.90 -12.07 -11.18
N VAL A 83 -18.83 -12.61 -10.60
CA VAL A 83 -18.80 -13.05 -9.19
C VAL A 83 -19.04 -11.86 -8.25
N GLN A 84 -18.37 -10.72 -8.46
CA GLN A 84 -18.58 -9.50 -7.66
C GLN A 84 -20.04 -9.00 -7.68
N ARG A 85 -20.79 -9.20 -8.76
CA ARG A 85 -22.21 -8.83 -8.82
C ARG A 85 -23.11 -9.75 -7.99
N TYR A 86 -22.71 -11.01 -7.79
CA TYR A 86 -23.45 -11.95 -6.94
C TYR A 86 -23.10 -11.81 -5.45
N LEU A 87 -21.96 -11.18 -5.13
CA LEU A 87 -21.46 -10.98 -3.76
C LEU A 87 -21.79 -9.60 -3.17
N LYS A 88 -22.53 -8.77 -3.91
CA LYS A 88 -22.96 -7.42 -3.50
C LYS A 88 -24.33 -7.48 -2.84
#